data_AF-A0A4U7BKW0-F1
#
_entry.id   AF-A0A4U7BKW0-F1
#
_cell.length_a   1.000
_cell.length_b   1.000
_cell.length_c   1.000
_cell.angle_alpha   90.00
_cell.angle_beta   90.00
_cell.angle_gamma   90.00
#
_symmetry.space_group_name_H-M   'P 1'
#
loop_
_entity.id
_entity.type
_entity.pdbx_description
1 polymer ?
#
loop_
_entity_poly.entity_id
_entity_poly.type
_entity_poly.pdbx_seq_one_letter_code
_entity_poly.pdbx_strand_id
1 'polypeptide(L)'
;MKKDINYYLNLPYKINLVKLEDGDYYAQFDDKELNKLVLMAGDGKTPNEAIEDLKNAFVCYLEEALASNEFIPEPVQKDKSKNLAITLKHSLIDEIDFYSKKMGLSRSAFLAVSAKAYIKTL
;
A
#
# COMPACT_ATOMS: atom_id res chain seq x y z
N MET A 1 14.70 6.26 0.73
CA MET A 1 14.40 6.52 -0.70
C MET A 1 13.73 7.87 -0.80
N LYS A 2 14.02 8.64 -1.86
CA LYS A 2 13.32 9.89 -2.16
C LYS A 2 11.92 9.53 -2.68
N LYS A 3 10.88 10.14 -2.12
CA LYS A 3 9.49 9.97 -2.60
C LYS A 3 9.26 10.94 -3.75
N ASP A 4 9.67 10.56 -4.95
CA ASP A 4 9.46 11.35 -6.17
C ASP A 4 8.20 10.90 -6.93
N ILE A 5 7.89 11.55 -8.04
CA ILE A 5 6.71 11.22 -8.86
C ILE A 5 6.69 9.73 -9.22
N ASN A 6 7.83 9.18 -9.64
CA ASN A 6 7.95 7.76 -10.00
C ASN A 6 7.64 6.83 -8.83
N TYR A 7 8.04 7.18 -7.60
CA TYR A 7 7.65 6.44 -6.41
C TYR A 7 6.13 6.32 -6.29
N TYR A 8 5.41 7.45 -6.35
CA TYR A 8 3.95 7.48 -6.17
C TYR A 8 3.19 6.81 -7.31
N LEU A 9 3.65 6.98 -8.56
CA LEU A 9 3.04 6.33 -9.73
C LEU A 9 3.13 4.80 -9.71
N ASN A 10 4.13 4.24 -9.00
CA ASN A 10 4.31 2.80 -8.86
C ASN A 10 3.64 2.21 -7.61
N LEU A 11 3.00 3.04 -6.76
CA LEU A 11 2.25 2.53 -5.63
C LEU A 11 0.99 1.78 -6.11
N PRO A 12 0.54 0.74 -5.38
CA PRO A 12 -0.55 -0.12 -5.81
C PRO A 12 -1.93 0.52 -5.55
N TYR A 13 -2.16 1.72 -6.06
CA TYR A 13 -3.48 2.33 -6.05
C TYR A 13 -4.44 1.49 -6.90
N LYS A 14 -5.63 1.22 -6.35
CA LYS A 14 -6.71 0.60 -7.10
C LYS A 14 -7.46 1.66 -7.87
N ILE A 15 -7.95 1.32 -9.05
CA ILE A 15 -8.78 2.20 -9.88
C ILE A 15 -10.17 1.56 -10.00
N ASN A 16 -11.20 2.32 -9.65
CA ASN A 16 -12.58 2.02 -9.97
C ASN A 16 -12.86 2.59 -11.37
N LEU A 17 -13.27 1.74 -12.29
CA LEU A 17 -13.66 2.11 -13.65
C LEU A 17 -15.15 1.81 -13.85
N VAL A 18 -15.90 2.81 -14.31
CA VAL A 18 -17.35 2.75 -14.50
C VAL A 18 -17.68 3.18 -15.91
N LYS A 19 -18.51 2.41 -16.61
CA LYS A 19 -19.11 2.85 -17.88
C LYS A 19 -20.34 3.70 -17.59
N LEU A 20 -20.42 4.87 -18.21
CA LEU A 20 -21.50 5.84 -18.06
C LEU A 20 -22.66 5.55 -19.03
N GLU A 21 -23.80 6.21 -18.80
CA GLU A 21 -25.02 6.02 -19.60
C GLU A 21 -24.88 6.51 -21.05
N ASP A 22 -24.05 7.53 -21.27
CA ASP A 22 -23.70 8.08 -22.59
C ASP A 22 -22.71 7.20 -23.38
N GLY A 23 -22.14 6.18 -22.73
CA GLY A 23 -21.21 5.23 -23.33
C GLY A 23 -19.75 5.49 -23.03
N ASP A 24 -19.41 6.63 -22.43
CA ASP A 24 -18.05 6.99 -22.01
C ASP A 24 -17.69 6.28 -20.69
N TYR A 25 -16.45 6.48 -20.22
CA TYR A 25 -15.86 5.78 -19.10
C TYR A 25 -15.30 6.75 -18.08
N TYR A 26 -15.67 6.56 -16.83
CA TYR A 26 -15.15 7.28 -15.68
C TYR A 26 -14.16 6.41 -14.91
N ALA A 27 -12.99 6.95 -14.58
CA ALA A 27 -11.97 6.30 -13.76
C ALA A 27 -11.65 7.15 -12.51
N GLN A 28 -11.52 6.50 -11.35
CA GLN A 28 -11.10 7.15 -10.10
C GLN A 28 -10.31 6.20 -9.22
N PHE A 29 -9.36 6.71 -8.44
CA PHE A 29 -8.69 5.90 -7.43
C PHE A 29 -9.66 5.44 -6.32
N ASP A 30 -9.62 4.15 -5.98
CA ASP A 30 -10.34 3.57 -4.84
C ASP A 30 -9.55 3.77 -3.54
N ASP A 31 -9.27 5.03 -3.20
CA ASP A 31 -8.58 5.40 -1.97
C ASP A 31 -9.29 6.58 -1.28
N LYS A 32 -9.82 6.31 -0.09
CA LYS A 32 -10.62 7.29 0.65
C LYS A 32 -9.78 8.45 1.20
N GLU A 33 -8.52 8.23 1.54
CA GLU A 33 -7.68 9.30 2.08
C GLU A 33 -7.20 10.21 0.96
N LEU A 34 -6.86 9.63 -0.21
CA LEU A 34 -6.57 10.41 -1.41
C LEU A 34 -7.77 11.24 -1.87
N ASN A 35 -8.95 10.62 -1.99
CA ASN A 35 -10.16 11.29 -2.49
C ASN A 35 -10.74 12.35 -1.54
N LYS A 36 -10.34 12.35 -0.25
CA LYS A 36 -10.69 13.42 0.69
C LYS A 36 -9.86 14.69 0.47
N LEU A 37 -8.60 14.53 0.07
CA LEU A 37 -7.67 15.64 -0.11
C LEU A 37 -7.80 16.24 -1.51
N VAL A 38 -8.02 15.41 -2.51
CA VAL A 38 -8.12 15.85 -3.90
C VAL A 38 -9.18 15.04 -4.65
N LEU A 39 -10.06 15.74 -5.35
CA LEU A 39 -11.01 15.13 -6.27
C LEU A 39 -10.32 14.94 -7.62
N MET A 40 -9.71 13.77 -7.81
CA MET A 40 -9.15 13.35 -9.09
C MET A 40 -10.05 12.31 -9.75
N ALA A 41 -10.26 12.48 -11.04
CA ALA A 41 -10.95 11.54 -11.90
C ALA A 41 -10.33 11.62 -13.30
N GLY A 42 -10.56 10.59 -14.09
CA GLY A 42 -10.29 10.60 -15.53
C GLY A 42 -11.55 10.22 -16.30
N ASP A 43 -11.68 10.77 -17.50
CA ASP A 43 -12.77 10.49 -18.43
C ASP A 43 -12.20 10.01 -19.78
N GLY A 44 -12.97 9.25 -20.53
CA GLY A 44 -12.57 8.79 -21.85
C GLY A 44 -13.63 7.95 -22.55
N LYS A 45 -13.56 7.91 -23.88
CA LYS A 45 -14.49 7.09 -24.70
C LYS A 45 -14.17 5.61 -24.60
N THR A 46 -13.00 5.27 -24.06
CA THR A 46 -12.56 3.90 -23.82
C THR A 46 -12.06 3.73 -22.38
N PRO A 47 -12.06 2.48 -21.85
CA PRO A 47 -11.44 2.17 -20.56
C PRO A 47 -10.02 2.71 -20.39
N ASN A 48 -9.19 2.60 -21.44
CA ASN A 48 -7.80 2.99 -21.39
C ASN A 48 -7.65 4.51 -21.38
N GLU A 49 -8.45 5.23 -22.17
CA GLU A 49 -8.44 6.70 -22.19
C GLU A 49 -8.76 7.25 -20.80
N ALA A 50 -9.81 6.75 -20.15
CA ALA A 50 -10.18 7.19 -18.79
C ALA A 50 -9.08 6.92 -17.76
N ILE A 51 -8.40 5.77 -17.85
CA ILE A 51 -7.29 5.41 -16.95
C ILE A 51 -6.06 6.29 -17.21
N GLU A 52 -5.74 6.58 -18.47
CA GLU A 52 -4.64 7.46 -18.85
C GLU A 52 -4.90 8.89 -18.40
N ASP A 53 -6.12 9.38 -18.58
CA ASP A 53 -6.54 10.71 -18.12
C ASP A 53 -6.43 10.83 -16.58
N LEU A 54 -6.90 9.82 -15.84
CA LEU A 54 -6.74 9.75 -14.38
C LEU A 54 -5.27 9.79 -13.97
N LYS A 55 -4.39 9.07 -14.68
CA LYS A 55 -2.94 9.06 -14.40
C LYS A 55 -2.30 10.42 -14.67
N ASN A 56 -2.71 11.10 -15.75
CA ASN A 56 -2.23 12.45 -16.05
C ASN A 56 -2.67 13.45 -14.98
N ALA A 57 -3.93 13.38 -14.54
CA ALA A 57 -4.43 14.17 -13.42
C ALA A 57 -3.62 13.90 -12.14
N PHE A 58 -3.26 12.63 -11.89
CA PHE A 58 -2.43 12.27 -10.75
C PHE A 58 -1.01 12.83 -10.83
N VAL A 59 -0.37 12.80 -12.01
CA VAL A 59 0.95 13.42 -12.21
C VAL A 59 0.90 14.91 -11.89
N CYS A 60 -0.11 15.64 -12.40
CA CYS A 60 -0.26 17.08 -12.13
C CYS A 60 -0.37 17.36 -10.62
N TYR A 61 -1.19 16.58 -9.91
CA TYR A 61 -1.33 16.70 -8.45
C TYR A 61 0.00 16.41 -7.72
N LEU A 62 0.72 15.36 -8.12
CA LEU A 62 1.99 15.00 -7.50
C LEU A 62 3.06 16.08 -7.69
N GLU A 63 3.12 16.70 -8.87
CA GLU A 63 4.06 17.79 -9.14
C GLU A 63 3.86 18.98 -8.19
N GLU A 64 2.61 19.42 -8.04
CA GLU A 64 2.26 20.54 -7.15
C GLU A 64 2.48 20.18 -5.67
N ALA A 65 1.98 19.02 -5.23
CA ALA A 65 2.11 18.59 -3.84
C ALA A 65 3.57 18.38 -3.43
N LEU A 66 4.42 17.85 -4.33
CA LEU A 66 5.85 17.69 -4.06
C LEU A 66 6.59 19.04 -4.05
N ALA A 67 6.24 19.97 -4.95
CA ALA A 67 6.85 21.30 -4.99
C ALA A 67 6.53 22.11 -3.73
N SER A 68 5.32 21.99 -3.22
CA SER A 68 4.84 22.64 -1.99
C SER A 68 5.18 21.85 -0.72
N ASN A 69 5.84 20.69 -0.85
CA ASN A 69 6.21 19.79 0.25
C ASN A 69 4.98 19.40 1.12
N GLU A 70 3.84 19.21 0.46
CA GLU A 70 2.57 18.79 1.05
C GLU A 70 2.54 17.29 1.33
N PHE A 71 1.63 16.90 2.22
CA PHE A 71 1.39 15.49 2.53
C PHE A 71 0.60 14.81 1.40
N ILE A 72 1.16 13.75 0.82
CA ILE A 72 0.50 12.90 -0.18
C ILE A 72 0.15 11.56 0.47
N PRO A 73 -1.14 11.17 0.53
CA PRO A 73 -1.55 9.91 1.14
C PRO A 73 -1.15 8.74 0.24
N GLU A 74 -0.43 7.80 0.83
CA GLU A 74 -0.07 6.54 0.19
C GLU A 74 -1.24 5.55 0.31
N PRO A 75 -1.45 4.65 -0.67
CA PRO A 75 -2.56 3.73 -0.60
C PRO A 75 -2.38 2.84 0.61
N VAL A 76 -3.47 2.55 1.31
CA VAL A 76 -3.41 1.64 2.46
C VAL A 76 -2.99 0.27 1.95
N GLN A 77 -1.69 -0.02 2.02
CA GLN A 77 -1.20 -1.38 2.03
C GLN A 77 -1.80 -1.98 3.28
N LYS A 78 -2.89 -2.75 3.12
CA LYS A 78 -3.33 -3.63 4.19
C LYS A 78 -2.10 -4.48 4.48
N ASP A 79 -1.44 -4.20 5.59
CA ASP A 79 -0.33 -4.96 6.15
C ASP A 79 -0.88 -6.33 6.53
N LYS A 80 -1.22 -7.10 5.50
CA LYS A 80 -1.89 -8.38 5.62
C LYS A 80 -0.83 -9.34 6.11
N SER A 81 -1.08 -9.90 7.28
CA SER A 81 -0.30 -11.04 7.77
C SER A 81 -0.15 -12.07 6.66
N LYS A 82 1.09 -12.37 6.30
CA LYS A 82 1.43 -13.46 5.38
C LYS A 82 1.87 -14.67 6.19
N ASN A 83 1.24 -15.81 5.95
CA ASN A 83 1.68 -17.06 6.55
C ASN A 83 2.99 -17.52 5.88
N LEU A 84 3.95 -17.94 6.70
CA LEU A 84 5.25 -18.44 6.26
C LEU A 84 5.42 -19.88 6.78
N ALA A 85 5.72 -20.81 5.88
CA ALA A 85 6.15 -22.15 6.24
C ALA A 85 7.67 -22.15 6.46
N ILE A 86 8.13 -22.53 7.65
CA ILE A 86 9.55 -22.63 8.00
C ILE A 86 9.84 -23.96 8.70
N THR A 87 11.07 -24.45 8.54
CA THR A 87 11.58 -25.62 9.28
C THR A 87 12.54 -25.16 10.36
N LEU A 88 12.28 -25.55 11.60
CA LEU A 88 13.12 -25.25 12.77
C LEU A 88 13.42 -26.55 13.52
N LYS A 89 14.52 -26.59 14.27
CA LYS A 89 14.82 -27.72 15.17
C LYS A 89 13.75 -27.83 16.25
N HIS A 90 13.38 -29.05 16.62
CA HIS A 90 12.34 -29.30 17.63
C HIS A 90 12.62 -28.58 18.96
N SER A 91 13.87 -28.65 19.45
CA SER A 91 14.29 -27.97 20.68
C SER A 91 14.05 -26.46 20.65
N LEU A 92 14.27 -25.82 19.49
CA LEU A 92 14.03 -24.38 19.33
C LEU A 92 12.53 -24.05 19.31
N ILE A 93 11.70 -24.93 18.75
CA ILE A 93 10.24 -24.77 18.77
C ILE A 93 9.74 -24.81 20.23
N ASP A 94 10.24 -25.76 21.02
CA ASP A 94 9.86 -25.88 22.44
C ASP A 94 10.27 -24.64 23.25
N GLU A 95 11.47 -24.12 23.01
CA GLU A 95 11.93 -22.87 23.63
C GLU A 95 11.06 -21.67 23.22
N ILE A 96 10.74 -21.52 21.92
CA ILE A 96 9.84 -20.47 21.43
C ILE A 96 8.47 -20.58 22.11
N ASP A 97 7.94 -21.79 22.26
CA ASP A 97 6.66 -22.02 22.91
C ASP A 97 6.65 -21.62 24.38
N PHE A 98 7.71 -21.97 25.10
CA PHE A 98 7.85 -21.61 26.51
C PHE A 98 7.90 -20.09 26.68
N TYR A 99 8.79 -19.41 25.95
CA TYR A 99 8.99 -17.97 26.11
C TYR A 99 7.84 -17.13 25.54
N SER A 100 7.25 -17.52 24.40
CA SER A 100 6.10 -16.80 23.85
C SER A 100 4.92 -16.81 24.82
N LYS A 101 4.60 -17.97 25.43
CA LYS A 101 3.57 -18.07 26.47
C LYS A 101 3.89 -17.23 27.70
N LYS A 102 5.13 -17.30 28.19
CA LYS A 102 5.60 -16.51 29.34
C LYS A 102 5.43 -14.99 29.11
N MET A 103 5.56 -14.54 27.85
CA MET A 103 5.42 -13.15 27.45
C MET A 103 4.00 -12.76 27.01
N GLY A 104 3.03 -13.69 27.02
CA GLY A 104 1.68 -13.43 26.52
C GLY A 104 1.60 -13.18 25.00
N LEU A 105 2.57 -13.71 24.24
CA LEU A 105 2.68 -13.55 22.79
C LEU A 105 2.29 -14.83 22.04
N SER A 106 1.84 -14.67 20.79
CA SER A 106 1.78 -15.80 19.84
C SER A 106 3.18 -16.12 19.31
N ARG A 107 3.39 -17.33 18.77
CA ARG A 107 4.64 -17.71 18.08
C ARG A 107 5.01 -16.70 16.99
N SER A 108 4.03 -16.29 16.18
CA SER A 108 4.25 -15.31 15.10
C SER A 108 4.67 -13.96 15.65
N ALA A 109 4.06 -13.49 16.75
CA ALA A 109 4.45 -12.23 17.38
C ALA A 109 5.86 -12.32 17.98
N PHE A 110 6.19 -13.41 18.66
CA PHE A 110 7.53 -13.66 19.21
C PHE A 110 8.60 -13.64 18.10
N LEU A 111 8.39 -14.41 17.03
CA LEU A 111 9.30 -14.45 15.89
C LEU A 111 9.44 -13.08 15.20
N ALA A 112 8.34 -12.33 15.06
CA ALA A 112 8.37 -11.01 14.45
C ALA A 112 9.19 -10.01 15.28
N VAL A 113 9.04 -10.01 16.61
CA VAL A 113 9.83 -9.16 17.51
C VAL A 113 11.31 -9.54 17.45
N SER A 114 11.62 -10.83 17.51
CA SER A 114 12.99 -11.33 17.41
C SER A 114 13.66 -10.97 16.09
N ALA A 115 12.96 -11.13 14.97
CA ALA A 115 13.46 -10.74 13.65
C ALA A 115 13.72 -9.23 13.57
N LYS A 116 12.78 -8.40 14.06
CA LYS A 116 12.96 -6.94 14.10
C LYS A 116 14.15 -6.53 14.98
N ALA A 117 14.37 -7.20 16.11
CA ALA A 117 15.50 -6.93 16.98
C ALA A 117 16.83 -7.24 16.26
N TYR A 118 16.92 -8.40 15.60
CA TYR A 118 18.12 -8.78 14.85
C TYR A 118 18.39 -7.84 13.66
N ILE A 119 17.37 -7.48 12.89
CA ILE A 119 17.51 -6.54 11.76
C ILE A 119 18.07 -5.19 12.21
N LYS A 120 17.72 -4.70 13.40
CA LYS A 120 18.27 -3.45 13.96
C LYS A 120 19.75 -3.53 14.32
N THR A 121 20.30 -4.73 14.45
CA THR A 121 21.74 -4.93 14.73
C THR A 121 22.58 -5.05 13.47
N LEU A 122 21.94 -5.13 12.29
CA LEU A 122 22.59 -5.08 10.98
C LEU A 122 22.81 -3.64 10.55
#